data_AF-A0A9K3KX33-F1
#
_entry.id   AF-A0A9K3KX33-F1
#
_cell.length_a   1.000
_cell.length_b   1.000
_cell.length_c   1.000
_cell.angle_alpha   90.00
_cell.angle_beta   90.00
_cell.angle_gamma   90.00
#
_symmetry.space_group_name_H-M   'P 1'
#
loop_
_entity.id
_entity.type
_entity.pdbx_description
1 polymer ?
#
loop_
_entity_poly.entity_id
_entity_poly.type
_entity_poly.pdbx_seq_one_letter_code
_entity_poly.pdbx_strand_id
1 'polypeptide(L)'
;MSRVTNIPIDVEDTDMPKNDTLANDDPTTINNGNALVSQTQLPKVHDNDSPIRQLTPPGIHVNAVDGDTKDVVVDHQQQASDAAEGSGICGRGMWDAWTRSFDTPLMAVLDLLDNAVDASWTLLENPAVEKPQIQIEVDDQIGNGGILLRNASKFIPPLSEVLQVYKSKKGLCKDSIGENGIGVKHACASLSDLSLLFCKRDMKYLCVGILMRDLQQENSIVLPSFEWHDSVDIPDELTKLCTVTHPHTWGKALEAYGEGDIEDGMNQCFRHMMIIQEGQWRDHPNVFTIVLNELKHVGLDSTTEAHIDGGGVQSHREGKSSEQKSKELLNELQRKMPCLYLHLNNIEVKIQKKLVASTYWERRLVELTKFELEIPTEEHWTKIHREFYDKGKVSELTNPKKSIRFFCGFNPLRHSDEGEQASHDDVEAETVFGLKGDRNVNSASLKVYLYSRQSGRLIKVEHDPRSRMGLRSGSTDFHQGLTVIIDDYNGTIPLNATKQRHLIWLLLPRTNPFGQC
;
A
#
# COMPACT_ATOMS: atom_id res chain seq x y z
N MET A 1 3.89 -31.87 38.46
CA MET A 1 2.86 -32.88 38.76
C MET A 1 1.67 -32.19 39.43
N SER A 2 0.62 -31.89 38.68
CA SER A 2 -0.76 -31.74 39.16
C SER A 2 -1.66 -31.74 37.94
N ARG A 3 -2.42 -32.84 37.78
CA ARG A 3 -3.37 -33.09 36.70
C ARG A 3 -4.55 -32.12 36.85
N VAL A 4 -4.91 -31.42 35.77
CA VAL A 4 -6.22 -30.80 35.61
C VAL A 4 -7.00 -31.66 34.62
N THR A 5 -8.17 -32.08 35.08
CA THR A 5 -9.10 -33.01 34.45
C THR A 5 -9.97 -32.31 33.41
N ASN A 6 -10.13 -32.95 32.25
CA ASN A 6 -11.05 -32.57 31.18
C ASN A 6 -12.51 -32.63 31.66
N ILE A 7 -13.29 -31.61 31.28
CA ILE A 7 -14.75 -31.55 31.36
C ILE A 7 -15.31 -31.98 30.00
N PRO A 8 -16.27 -32.92 29.93
CA PRO A 8 -16.97 -33.23 28.68
C PRO A 8 -18.09 -32.21 28.42
N ILE A 9 -18.21 -31.75 27.18
CA ILE A 9 -19.32 -30.94 26.69
C ILE A 9 -20.33 -31.92 26.07
N ASP A 10 -21.51 -31.99 26.69
CA ASP A 10 -22.68 -32.68 26.13
C ASP A 10 -23.30 -31.84 25.01
N VAL A 11 -23.60 -32.52 23.91
CA VAL A 11 -24.32 -32.01 22.74
C VAL A 11 -25.78 -32.41 22.91
N GLU A 12 -26.67 -31.44 23.08
CA GLU A 12 -28.11 -31.66 22.95
C GLU A 12 -28.65 -30.85 21.76
N ASP A 13 -29.23 -31.62 20.84
CA ASP A 13 -30.14 -31.21 19.77
C ASP A 13 -31.40 -30.55 20.36
N THR A 14 -31.82 -29.42 19.79
CA THR A 14 -33.23 -29.01 19.89
C THR A 14 -33.75 -28.43 18.58
N ASP A 15 -34.90 -28.98 18.23
CA ASP A 15 -35.70 -28.85 17.02
C ASP A 15 -36.18 -27.44 16.65
N MET A 16 -36.38 -27.27 15.34
CA MET A 16 -37.24 -26.24 14.75
C MET A 16 -38.73 -26.50 15.04
N PRO A 17 -39.56 -25.45 14.96
CA PRO A 17 -40.87 -25.60 14.35
C PRO A 17 -41.07 -24.66 13.15
N LYS A 18 -41.72 -25.23 12.13
CA LYS A 18 -42.32 -24.56 10.97
C LYS A 18 -43.70 -23.99 11.31
N ASN A 19 -44.23 -23.24 10.34
CA ASN A 19 -45.64 -22.86 10.09
C ASN A 19 -46.14 -21.64 10.89
N ASP A 20 -46.94 -20.70 10.35
CA ASP A 20 -47.82 -20.69 9.17
C ASP A 20 -48.02 -19.28 8.59
N THR A 21 -48.30 -19.28 7.30
CA THR A 21 -49.01 -18.30 6.46
C THR A 21 -50.24 -17.67 7.12
N LEU A 22 -50.53 -16.38 6.82
CA LEU A 22 -51.83 -15.93 6.29
C LEU A 22 -51.78 -14.46 5.84
N ALA A 23 -52.62 -14.16 4.86
CA ALA A 23 -52.60 -13.01 3.98
C ALA A 23 -53.52 -11.85 4.44
N ASN A 24 -53.39 -10.76 3.67
CA ASN A 24 -54.43 -9.83 3.22
C ASN A 24 -54.60 -8.45 3.89
N ASP A 25 -54.80 -7.51 2.95
CA ASP A 25 -55.56 -6.26 3.00
C ASP A 25 -54.84 -4.93 3.34
N ASP A 26 -54.36 -4.30 2.26
CA ASP A 26 -54.54 -2.87 1.96
C ASP A 26 -56.05 -2.51 1.98
N PRO A 27 -56.51 -1.25 2.23
CA PRO A 27 -56.04 -0.10 1.46
C PRO A 27 -56.07 1.31 2.12
N THR A 28 -55.33 2.23 1.49
CA THR A 28 -55.57 3.70 1.31
C THR A 28 -55.64 4.63 2.53
N THR A 29 -54.91 5.75 2.49
CA THR A 29 -55.45 7.14 2.28
C THR A 29 -54.36 8.22 2.50
N ILE A 30 -54.09 8.99 1.44
CA ILE A 30 -53.86 10.45 1.31
C ILE A 30 -53.37 11.23 2.55
N ASN A 31 -52.22 11.91 2.44
CA ASN A 31 -52.17 13.37 2.70
C ASN A 31 -50.94 14.10 2.14
N ASN A 32 -51.26 15.21 1.46
CA ASN A 32 -50.36 16.24 0.94
C ASN A 32 -49.80 17.10 2.10
N GLY A 33 -48.54 17.53 1.97
CA GLY A 33 -47.92 18.49 2.88
C GLY A 33 -46.81 19.28 2.17
N ASN A 34 -47.13 20.53 1.83
CA ASN A 34 -46.31 21.53 1.14
C ASN A 34 -44.90 21.72 1.74
N ALA A 35 -43.87 21.73 0.88
CA ALA A 35 -42.54 22.25 1.21
C ALA A 35 -42.45 23.73 0.83
N LEU A 36 -42.27 24.58 1.85
CA LEU A 36 -42.05 26.01 1.73
C LEU A 36 -40.60 26.27 1.30
N VAL A 37 -40.44 27.01 0.20
CA VAL A 37 -39.18 27.61 -0.25
C VAL A 37 -38.84 28.77 0.67
N SER A 38 -37.61 28.83 1.19
CA SER A 38 -37.08 30.02 1.84
C SER A 38 -35.64 30.24 1.38
N GLN A 39 -35.49 31.22 0.49
CA GLN A 39 -34.23 31.83 0.10
C GLN A 39 -33.71 32.67 1.27
N THR A 40 -32.41 32.63 1.54
CA THR A 40 -31.76 33.63 2.39
C THR A 40 -30.45 34.06 1.77
N GLN A 41 -30.36 35.37 1.53
CA GLN A 41 -29.25 36.08 0.92
C GLN A 41 -28.09 36.23 1.91
N LEU A 42 -26.86 36.08 1.40
CA LEU A 42 -25.61 36.41 2.10
C LEU A 42 -25.17 37.85 1.77
N PRO A 43 -24.68 38.63 2.74
CA PRO A 43 -24.00 39.89 2.46
C PRO A 43 -22.48 39.71 2.26
N LYS A 44 -21.94 40.44 1.28
CA LYS A 44 -20.51 40.65 1.01
C LYS A 44 -19.95 41.77 1.89
N VAL A 45 -18.74 41.61 2.44
CA VAL A 45 -17.83 42.71 2.82
C VAL A 45 -16.37 42.33 2.54
N HIS A 46 -15.60 43.33 2.14
CA HIS A 46 -14.27 43.38 1.50
C HIS A 46 -13.04 43.17 2.40
N ASP A 47 -12.00 42.61 1.75
CA ASP A 47 -10.55 42.92 1.69
C ASP A 47 -9.72 43.29 2.93
N ASN A 48 -8.65 42.50 3.17
CA ASN A 48 -7.24 42.88 2.91
C ASN A 48 -6.27 41.87 3.54
N ASP A 49 -5.44 41.20 2.72
CA ASP A 49 -3.99 41.09 2.92
C ASP A 49 -3.32 40.25 1.80
N SER A 50 -2.21 40.77 1.29
CA SER A 50 -1.43 40.25 0.15
C SER A 50 -0.36 39.21 0.57
N PRO A 51 0.23 38.43 -0.37
CA PRO A 51 0.39 36.98 -0.19
C PRO A 51 1.82 36.49 0.05
N ILE A 52 1.93 35.30 0.65
CA ILE A 52 3.12 34.43 0.58
C ILE A 52 3.03 33.61 -0.71
N ARG A 53 4.04 33.73 -1.59
CA ARG A 53 4.16 33.01 -2.87
C ARG A 53 4.17 31.50 -2.68
N GLN A 54 3.12 30.81 -3.13
CA GLN A 54 3.18 29.42 -3.55
C GLN A 54 3.38 29.37 -5.07
N LEU A 55 4.36 28.61 -5.53
CA LEU A 55 4.60 28.32 -6.94
C LEU A 55 3.55 27.31 -7.43
N THR A 56 2.59 27.77 -8.22
CA THR A 56 1.72 26.92 -9.04
C THR A 56 2.43 26.55 -10.36
N PRO A 57 2.24 25.34 -10.90
CA PRO A 57 2.69 25.00 -12.25
C PRO A 57 1.83 25.72 -13.31
N PRO A 58 2.33 25.94 -14.53
CA PRO A 58 1.62 26.67 -15.57
C PRO A 58 0.36 25.90 -16.04
N GLY A 59 -0.77 26.59 -16.02
CA GLY A 59 -2.06 26.09 -16.50
C GLY A 59 -2.13 26.08 -18.03
N ILE A 60 -2.57 24.96 -18.59
CA ILE A 60 -2.95 24.83 -20.00
C ILE A 60 -4.37 25.38 -20.14
N HIS A 61 -4.53 26.43 -20.94
CA HIS A 61 -5.84 26.97 -21.33
C HIS A 61 -6.49 26.06 -22.38
N VAL A 62 -7.68 25.55 -22.09
CA VAL A 62 -8.54 24.87 -23.06
C VAL A 62 -9.67 25.83 -23.44
N ASN A 63 -9.70 26.27 -24.70
CA ASN A 63 -10.83 27.00 -25.26
C ASN A 63 -11.95 26.01 -25.57
N ALA A 64 -13.16 26.27 -25.04
CA ALA A 64 -14.37 25.56 -25.43
C ALA A 64 -14.84 26.07 -26.81
N VAL A 65 -15.09 25.15 -27.73
CA VAL A 65 -15.82 25.40 -28.98
C VAL A 65 -17.01 24.44 -29.02
N ASP A 66 -18.21 25.01 -29.07
CA ASP A 66 -19.48 24.33 -29.35
C ASP A 66 -19.52 23.78 -30.79
N GLY A 67 -20.15 22.62 -30.99
CA GLY A 67 -20.52 22.18 -32.34
C GLY A 67 -20.95 20.71 -32.46
N ASP A 68 -22.26 20.50 -32.46
CA ASP A 68 -23.08 19.50 -33.17
C ASP A 68 -22.57 18.07 -33.43
N THR A 69 -23.34 17.14 -32.88
CA THR A 69 -23.34 15.70 -33.15
C THR A 69 -23.83 15.36 -34.56
N LYS A 70 -23.00 14.64 -35.34
CA LYS A 70 -23.45 13.72 -36.39
C LYS A 70 -22.65 12.43 -36.35
N ASP A 71 -23.39 11.32 -36.44
CA ASP A 71 -22.92 9.95 -36.49
C ASP A 71 -21.92 9.72 -37.61
N VAL A 72 -20.71 9.26 -37.24
CA VAL A 72 -19.72 8.69 -38.15
C VAL A 72 -19.21 7.40 -37.52
N VAL A 73 -19.32 6.30 -38.26
CA VAL A 73 -18.70 5.01 -37.96
C VAL A 73 -17.19 5.19 -38.03
N VAL A 74 -16.51 5.15 -36.87
CA VAL A 74 -15.05 5.33 -36.77
C VAL A 74 -14.36 3.98 -36.74
N ASP A 75 -13.59 3.69 -37.79
CA ASP A 75 -12.54 2.66 -37.80
C ASP A 75 -11.64 2.84 -36.57
N HIS A 76 -11.63 1.86 -35.68
CA HIS A 76 -10.80 1.85 -34.46
C HIS A 76 -9.35 1.49 -34.83
N GLN A 77 -8.60 2.45 -35.37
CA GLN A 77 -7.13 2.39 -35.26
C GLN A 77 -6.74 2.77 -33.83
N GLN A 78 -6.31 1.75 -33.08
CA GLN A 78 -5.67 1.86 -31.76
C GLN A 78 -4.58 2.94 -31.79
N GLN A 79 -4.76 4.00 -30.99
CA GLN A 79 -3.67 4.90 -30.65
C GLN A 79 -2.71 4.19 -29.70
N ALA A 80 -1.69 3.53 -30.25
CA ALA A 80 -0.39 3.56 -29.59
C ALA A 80 0.00 5.03 -29.55
N SER A 81 -0.11 5.65 -28.38
CA SER A 81 0.21 7.07 -28.25
C SER A 81 1.69 7.26 -28.55
N ASP A 82 2.00 7.70 -29.78
CA ASP A 82 3.19 8.48 -30.07
C ASP A 82 3.08 9.80 -29.29
N ALA A 83 3.28 9.73 -27.98
CA ALA A 83 3.44 10.87 -27.09
C ALA A 83 4.84 11.46 -27.31
N ALA A 84 5.07 11.99 -28.51
CA ALA A 84 6.31 12.63 -28.93
C ALA A 84 6.19 14.16 -29.02
N GLU A 85 5.13 14.77 -28.46
CA GLU A 85 5.19 16.16 -28.02
C GLU A 85 5.80 16.16 -26.61
N GLY A 86 7.13 16.26 -26.58
CA GLY A 86 7.94 16.13 -25.38
C GLY A 86 7.43 17.04 -24.26
N SER A 87 7.09 16.42 -23.13
CA SER A 87 6.67 17.10 -21.90
C SER A 87 7.73 18.06 -21.32
N GLY A 88 8.90 18.19 -21.97
CA GLY A 88 10.07 18.92 -21.49
C GLY A 88 10.71 18.28 -20.25
N ILE A 89 10.21 17.11 -19.82
CA ILE A 89 10.69 16.42 -18.63
C ILE A 89 11.79 15.44 -19.02
N CYS A 90 12.94 15.58 -18.36
CA CYS A 90 14.04 14.64 -18.54
C CYS A 90 13.69 13.27 -17.99
N GLY A 91 13.43 12.29 -18.86
CA GLY A 91 13.05 10.94 -18.47
C GLY A 91 14.12 10.23 -17.66
N ARG A 92 15.39 10.38 -18.05
CA ARG A 92 16.53 9.83 -17.29
C ARG A 92 16.61 10.44 -15.89
N GLY A 93 16.50 11.76 -15.78
CA GLY A 93 16.51 12.45 -14.49
C GLY A 93 15.33 12.03 -13.60
N MET A 94 14.15 11.81 -14.21
CA MET A 94 12.97 11.32 -13.50
C MET A 94 13.15 9.88 -13.01
N TRP A 95 13.70 8.98 -13.82
CA TRP A 95 14.02 7.61 -13.42
C TRP A 95 15.00 7.58 -12.24
N ASP A 96 16.06 8.39 -12.31
CA ASP A 96 17.03 8.51 -11.22
C ASP A 96 16.40 9.08 -9.94
N ALA A 97 15.40 9.95 -10.05
CA ALA A 97 14.63 10.42 -8.90
C ALA A 97 13.76 9.29 -8.31
N TRP A 98 13.09 8.50 -9.15
CA TRP A 98 12.28 7.36 -8.73
C TRP A 98 13.09 6.33 -7.96
N THR A 99 14.28 5.98 -8.45
CA THR A 99 15.17 4.98 -7.81
C THR A 99 15.65 5.36 -6.41
N ARG A 100 15.58 6.65 -6.04
CA ARG A 100 16.03 7.18 -4.75
C ARG A 100 14.88 7.38 -3.75
N SER A 101 13.68 6.94 -4.08
CA SER A 101 12.47 7.20 -3.27
C SER A 101 12.36 6.33 -2.02
N PHE A 102 13.11 5.23 -1.94
CA PHE A 102 13.02 4.29 -0.83
C PHE A 102 14.39 4.01 -0.22
N ASP A 103 14.44 4.01 1.11
CA ASP A 103 15.67 3.71 1.86
C ASP A 103 16.06 2.23 1.78
N THR A 104 15.09 1.33 1.60
CA THR A 104 15.30 -0.12 1.53
C THR A 104 14.43 -0.75 0.43
N PRO A 105 14.88 -1.87 -0.18
CA PRO A 105 14.06 -2.65 -1.12
C PRO A 105 12.73 -3.10 -0.53
N LEU A 106 12.70 -3.45 0.75
CA LEU A 106 11.47 -3.86 1.44
C LEU A 106 10.43 -2.74 1.43
N MET A 107 10.84 -1.47 1.61
CA MET A 107 9.91 -0.34 1.54
C MET A 107 9.30 -0.17 0.14
N ALA A 108 10.08 -0.40 -0.91
CA ALA A 108 9.57 -0.36 -2.28
C ALA A 108 8.55 -1.50 -2.53
N VAL A 109 8.83 -2.72 -2.07
CA VAL A 109 7.88 -3.84 -2.20
C VAL A 109 6.60 -3.58 -1.41
N LEU A 110 6.71 -2.97 -0.22
CA LEU A 110 5.55 -2.60 0.59
C LEU A 110 4.67 -1.55 -0.09
N ASP A 111 5.24 -0.65 -0.89
CA ASP A 111 4.45 0.32 -1.64
C ASP A 111 3.68 -0.32 -2.82
N LEU A 112 4.23 -1.38 -3.43
CA LEU A 112 3.48 -2.21 -4.38
C LEU A 112 2.35 -2.98 -3.68
N LEU A 113 2.65 -3.56 -2.52
CA LEU A 113 1.67 -4.28 -1.72
C LEU A 113 0.54 -3.35 -1.23
N ASP A 114 0.83 -2.11 -0.84
CA ASP A 114 -0.18 -1.13 -0.45
C ASP A 114 -1.21 -0.91 -1.59
N ASN A 115 -0.73 -0.84 -2.84
CA ASN A 115 -1.63 -0.71 -4.00
C ASN A 115 -2.47 -1.97 -4.22
N ALA A 116 -1.89 -3.15 -4.01
CA ALA A 116 -2.60 -4.43 -4.09
C ALA A 116 -3.66 -4.56 -2.99
N VAL A 117 -3.35 -4.17 -1.76
CA VAL A 117 -4.28 -4.15 -0.63
C VAL A 117 -5.44 -3.20 -0.92
N ASP A 118 -5.17 -1.96 -1.32
CA ASP A 118 -6.22 -1.00 -1.71
C ASP A 118 -7.16 -1.59 -2.77
N ALA A 119 -6.59 -2.24 -3.79
CA ALA A 119 -7.33 -2.80 -4.90
C ALA A 119 -8.16 -4.02 -4.47
N SER A 120 -7.58 -4.95 -3.71
CA SER A 120 -8.29 -6.13 -3.21
C SER A 120 -9.37 -5.78 -2.19
N TRP A 121 -9.22 -4.68 -1.44
CA TRP A 121 -10.25 -4.21 -0.52
C TRP A 121 -11.57 -3.87 -1.21
N THR A 122 -11.51 -3.37 -2.45
CA THR A 122 -12.71 -3.05 -3.24
C THR A 122 -13.58 -4.27 -3.55
N LEU A 123 -13.03 -5.49 -3.42
CA LEU A 123 -13.76 -6.74 -3.61
C LEU A 123 -14.48 -7.22 -2.35
N LEU A 124 -14.17 -6.68 -1.16
CA LEU A 124 -14.82 -7.10 0.09
C LEU A 124 -16.33 -6.80 0.13
N GLU A 125 -16.78 -5.83 -0.67
CA GLU A 125 -18.20 -5.52 -0.84
C GLU A 125 -18.91 -6.47 -1.80
N ASN A 126 -18.17 -7.33 -2.52
CA ASN A 126 -18.73 -8.24 -3.51
C ASN A 126 -19.02 -9.61 -2.89
N PRO A 127 -20.30 -10.00 -2.71
CA PRO A 127 -20.66 -11.28 -2.11
C PRO A 127 -20.24 -12.50 -2.96
N ALA A 128 -19.91 -12.31 -4.24
CA ALA A 128 -19.44 -13.38 -5.10
C ALA A 128 -17.96 -13.74 -4.87
N VAL A 129 -17.19 -12.92 -4.15
CA VAL A 129 -15.78 -13.18 -3.86
C VAL A 129 -15.66 -13.61 -2.40
N GLU A 130 -15.40 -14.89 -2.18
CA GLU A 130 -15.29 -15.44 -0.82
C GLU A 130 -14.16 -14.76 -0.02
N LYS A 131 -12.96 -14.63 -0.63
CA LYS A 131 -11.85 -13.83 -0.12
C LYS A 131 -11.02 -13.25 -1.25
N PRO A 132 -10.81 -11.92 -1.29
CA PRO A 132 -9.83 -11.31 -2.19
C PRO A 132 -8.44 -11.87 -1.94
N GLN A 133 -7.64 -12.04 -3.00
CA GLN A 133 -6.33 -12.67 -2.92
C GLN A 133 -5.22 -11.74 -3.42
N ILE A 134 -4.09 -11.77 -2.72
CA ILE A 134 -2.80 -11.18 -3.12
C ILE A 134 -1.74 -12.28 -3.06
N GLN A 135 -0.97 -12.44 -4.13
CA GLN A 135 0.14 -13.39 -4.19
C GLN A 135 1.44 -12.67 -4.56
N ILE A 136 2.49 -12.95 -3.80
CA ILE A 136 3.84 -12.46 -4.06
C ILE A 136 4.80 -13.66 -4.08
N GLU A 137 5.54 -13.83 -5.16
CA GLU A 137 6.45 -14.97 -5.32
C GLU A 137 7.70 -14.58 -6.09
N VAL A 138 8.69 -15.46 -6.06
CA VAL A 138 9.84 -15.37 -6.96
C VAL A 138 9.38 -15.85 -8.32
N ASP A 139 9.78 -15.14 -9.37
CA ASP A 139 9.51 -15.58 -10.73
C ASP A 139 10.59 -16.56 -11.19
N ASP A 140 10.55 -17.78 -10.65
CA ASP A 140 11.50 -18.86 -10.94
C ASP A 140 11.04 -19.81 -12.06
N GLN A 141 9.78 -19.69 -12.49
CA GLN A 141 9.18 -20.59 -13.49
C GLN A 141 9.15 -20.00 -14.90
N ILE A 142 9.11 -18.67 -15.01
CA ILE A 142 8.92 -17.97 -16.28
C ILE A 142 10.09 -17.04 -16.53
N GLY A 143 10.32 -16.07 -15.64
CA GLY A 143 11.39 -15.09 -15.78
C GLY A 143 12.69 -15.46 -15.07
N ASN A 144 13.54 -14.44 -14.86
CA ASN A 144 14.94 -14.62 -14.45
C ASN A 144 15.12 -14.46 -12.93
N GLY A 145 14.26 -15.11 -12.14
CA GLY A 145 14.34 -15.09 -10.66
C GLY A 145 13.98 -13.75 -10.04
N GLY A 146 13.15 -12.96 -10.72
CA GLY A 146 12.62 -11.68 -10.25
C GLY A 146 11.59 -11.80 -9.13
N ILE A 147 10.85 -10.72 -8.88
CA ILE A 147 9.65 -10.74 -8.01
C ILE A 147 8.39 -10.59 -8.86
N LEU A 148 7.39 -11.38 -8.50
CA LEU A 148 6.09 -11.44 -9.13
C LEU A 148 5.03 -11.10 -8.09
N LEU A 149 4.23 -10.07 -8.35
CA LEU A 149 3.13 -9.66 -7.48
C LEU A 149 1.83 -9.69 -8.28
N ARG A 150 0.80 -10.34 -7.75
CA ARG A 150 -0.53 -10.44 -8.36
C ARG A 150 -1.64 -10.14 -7.36
N ASN A 151 -2.67 -9.44 -7.80
CA ASN A 151 -3.88 -9.23 -7.01
C ASN A 151 -5.12 -9.12 -7.90
N ALA A 152 -6.27 -9.48 -7.33
CA ALA A 152 -7.56 -9.16 -7.91
C ALA A 152 -8.08 -7.81 -7.40
N SER A 153 -8.96 -7.17 -8.18
CA SER A 153 -9.62 -5.90 -7.85
C SER A 153 -11.06 -5.89 -8.36
N LYS A 154 -11.91 -4.99 -7.85
CA LYS A 154 -13.22 -4.71 -8.46
C LYS A 154 -13.07 -3.97 -9.79
N PHE A 155 -12.04 -3.13 -9.89
CA PHE A 155 -11.74 -2.29 -11.04
C PHE A 155 -10.24 -2.07 -11.19
N ILE A 156 -9.75 -2.08 -12.42
CA ILE A 156 -8.39 -1.67 -12.76
C ILE A 156 -8.48 -0.60 -13.87
N PRO A 157 -7.91 0.60 -13.68
CA PRO A 157 -7.88 1.59 -14.76
C PRO A 157 -6.99 1.11 -15.92
N PRO A 158 -7.19 1.63 -17.14
CA PRO A 158 -6.32 1.31 -18.28
C PRO A 158 -4.84 1.51 -17.93
N LEU A 159 -3.95 0.63 -18.43
CA LEU A 159 -2.52 0.74 -18.12
C LEU A 159 -1.90 2.06 -18.57
N SER A 160 -2.43 2.67 -19.64
CA SER A 160 -2.02 4.01 -20.07
C SER A 160 -2.26 5.08 -18.98
N GLU A 161 -3.34 4.94 -18.20
CA GLU A 161 -3.60 5.79 -17.03
C GLU A 161 -2.72 5.42 -15.84
N VAL A 162 -2.53 4.13 -15.57
CA VAL A 162 -1.65 3.64 -14.49
C VAL A 162 -0.22 4.12 -14.72
N LEU A 163 0.26 4.10 -15.96
CA LEU A 163 1.60 4.52 -16.35
C LEU A 163 1.73 6.03 -16.54
N GLN A 164 0.64 6.80 -16.50
CA GLN A 164 0.71 8.27 -16.48
C GLN A 164 1.29 8.79 -15.15
N VAL A 165 2.31 9.64 -15.20
CA VAL A 165 2.96 10.19 -13.99
C VAL A 165 2.06 11.26 -13.36
N TYR A 166 1.99 11.30 -12.01
CA TYR A 166 1.20 12.26 -11.21
C TYR A 166 -0.31 12.21 -11.41
N LYS A 167 -0.85 11.15 -12.01
CA LYS A 167 -2.29 10.95 -12.10
C LYS A 167 -2.76 9.92 -11.09
N SER A 168 -3.64 10.34 -10.20
CA SER A 168 -4.27 9.48 -9.22
C SER A 168 -5.73 9.86 -9.06
N LYS A 169 -6.63 8.92 -9.36
CA LYS A 169 -8.05 9.06 -9.03
C LYS A 169 -8.32 8.85 -7.53
N LYS A 170 -7.33 8.31 -6.79
CA LYS A 170 -7.44 8.00 -5.36
C LYS A 170 -7.34 9.22 -4.46
N GLY A 171 -6.87 10.38 -4.95
CA GLY A 171 -6.77 11.60 -4.14
C GLY A 171 -8.08 12.12 -3.53
N LEU A 172 -9.23 11.60 -3.98
CA LEU A 172 -10.55 11.90 -3.40
C LEU A 172 -11.02 10.88 -2.36
N CYS A 173 -10.39 9.69 -2.30
CA CYS A 173 -10.76 8.59 -1.41
C CYS A 173 -9.83 8.59 -0.18
N LYS A 174 -10.35 9.07 0.95
CA LYS A 174 -9.58 9.22 2.21
C LYS A 174 -9.10 7.89 2.83
N ASP A 175 -9.65 6.77 2.37
CA ASP A 175 -9.40 5.45 2.97
C ASP A 175 -8.30 4.67 2.26
N SER A 176 -7.87 5.15 1.08
CA SER A 176 -6.81 4.52 0.29
C SER A 176 -5.41 4.82 0.85
N ILE A 177 -4.50 3.85 0.74
CA ILE A 177 -3.10 4.01 1.13
C ILE A 177 -2.32 4.76 0.03
N GLY A 178 -2.57 4.44 -1.25
CA GLY A 178 -1.87 5.01 -2.39
C GLY A 178 -2.50 6.30 -2.94
N GLU A 179 -2.02 7.48 -2.53
CA GLU A 179 -2.68 8.75 -2.89
C GLU A 179 -2.11 9.44 -4.14
N ASN A 180 -0.80 9.32 -4.39
CA ASN A 180 -0.07 10.23 -5.28
C ASN A 180 0.09 9.74 -6.74
N GLY A 181 -0.31 8.51 -7.07
CA GLY A 181 -0.24 7.98 -8.44
C GLY A 181 1.18 7.70 -8.95
N ILE A 182 2.17 7.67 -8.06
CA ILE A 182 3.58 7.45 -8.41
C ILE A 182 4.17 6.14 -7.84
N GLY A 183 3.46 5.50 -6.91
CA GLY A 183 3.99 4.39 -6.12
C GLY A 183 4.51 3.22 -6.96
N VAL A 184 3.72 2.77 -7.94
CA VAL A 184 4.12 1.71 -8.87
C VAL A 184 5.40 2.07 -9.62
N LYS A 185 5.54 3.30 -10.13
CA LYS A 185 6.73 3.71 -10.89
C LYS A 185 7.95 3.77 -10.00
N HIS A 186 7.82 4.39 -8.83
CA HIS A 186 8.90 4.53 -7.85
C HIS A 186 9.40 3.15 -7.41
N ALA A 187 8.47 2.26 -7.05
CA ALA A 187 8.83 0.96 -6.51
C ALA A 187 9.45 0.07 -7.57
N CYS A 188 8.85 -0.03 -8.77
CA CYS A 188 9.42 -0.78 -9.89
C CYS A 188 10.83 -0.28 -10.25
N ALA A 189 11.00 1.04 -10.44
CA ALA A 189 12.30 1.61 -10.79
C ALA A 189 13.35 1.47 -9.67
N SER A 190 12.93 1.44 -8.40
CA SER A 190 13.85 1.23 -7.27
C SER A 190 14.30 -0.23 -7.16
N LEU A 191 13.45 -1.17 -7.54
CA LEU A 191 13.71 -2.60 -7.39
C LEU A 191 14.35 -3.23 -8.63
N SER A 192 14.07 -2.72 -9.82
CA SER A 192 14.46 -3.34 -11.09
C SER A 192 14.68 -2.29 -12.20
N ASP A 193 15.56 -2.60 -13.15
CA ASP A 193 15.75 -1.78 -14.36
C ASP A 193 14.74 -2.09 -15.47
N LEU A 194 14.02 -3.22 -15.38
CA LEU A 194 12.96 -3.64 -16.29
C LEU A 194 11.81 -4.27 -15.51
N SER A 195 10.64 -3.66 -15.57
CA SER A 195 9.41 -4.21 -15.00
C SER A 195 8.33 -4.32 -16.05
N LEU A 196 7.65 -5.45 -16.07
CA LEU A 196 6.48 -5.71 -16.90
C LEU A 196 5.23 -5.69 -16.05
N LEU A 197 4.14 -5.19 -16.64
CA LEU A 197 2.84 -5.14 -16.00
C LEU A 197 1.85 -5.85 -16.89
N PHE A 198 1.08 -6.75 -16.32
CA PHE A 198 -0.01 -7.43 -17.00
C PHE A 198 -1.31 -7.10 -16.31
N CYS A 199 -2.34 -6.85 -17.11
CA CYS A 199 -3.68 -6.63 -16.58
C CYS A 199 -4.68 -7.45 -17.38
N LYS A 200 -5.56 -8.15 -16.68
CA LYS A 200 -6.83 -8.63 -17.22
C LYS A 200 -7.90 -7.68 -16.72
N ARG A 201 -8.74 -7.15 -17.60
CA ARG A 201 -9.82 -6.21 -17.23
C ARG A 201 -11.16 -6.63 -17.83
N ASP A 202 -12.19 -6.64 -16.99
CA ASP A 202 -13.57 -6.99 -17.33
C ASP A 202 -13.73 -8.30 -18.11
N MET A 203 -12.81 -9.27 -17.92
CA MET A 203 -12.70 -10.52 -18.72
C MET A 203 -12.53 -10.35 -20.24
N LYS A 204 -12.42 -9.11 -20.74
CA LYS A 204 -12.40 -8.79 -22.18
C LYS A 204 -11.07 -8.25 -22.64
N TYR A 205 -10.37 -7.58 -21.74
CA TYR A 205 -9.14 -6.88 -22.04
C TYR A 205 -7.97 -7.62 -21.44
N LEU A 206 -6.93 -7.75 -22.26
CA LEU A 206 -5.61 -8.11 -21.80
C LEU A 206 -4.68 -6.94 -22.11
N CYS A 207 -3.90 -6.51 -21.14
CA CYS A 207 -3.03 -5.36 -21.28
C CYS A 207 -1.62 -5.72 -20.85
N VAL A 208 -0.64 -5.12 -21.50
CA VAL A 208 0.77 -5.15 -21.11
C VAL A 208 1.31 -3.74 -20.98
N GLY A 209 2.22 -3.52 -20.03
CA GLY A 209 2.94 -2.27 -19.86
C GLY A 209 4.40 -2.52 -19.50
N ILE A 210 5.27 -1.57 -19.86
CA ILE A 210 6.71 -1.65 -19.59
C ILE A 210 7.16 -0.42 -18.79
N LEU A 211 7.96 -0.67 -17.75
CA LEU A 211 8.87 0.32 -17.17
C LEU A 211 10.29 -0.17 -17.39
N MET A 212 11.07 0.54 -18.18
CA MET A 212 12.46 0.16 -18.44
C MET A 212 13.34 1.41 -18.40
N ARG A 213 14.47 1.32 -17.69
CA ARG A 213 15.46 2.40 -17.59
C ARG A 213 15.95 2.83 -18.96
N ASP A 214 16.25 1.86 -19.80
CA ASP A 214 16.87 2.06 -21.11
C ASP A 214 15.94 2.62 -22.19
N LEU A 215 14.64 2.73 -21.89
CA LEU A 215 13.68 3.44 -22.73
C LEU A 215 13.61 4.92 -22.40
N GLN A 216 14.12 5.34 -21.23
CA GLN A 216 14.01 6.73 -20.80
C GLN A 216 14.93 7.65 -21.62
N GLN A 217 14.35 8.74 -22.12
CA GLN A 217 15.02 9.67 -23.01
C GLN A 217 15.43 10.95 -22.25
N GLU A 218 16.27 11.77 -22.87
CA GLU A 218 16.71 13.04 -22.27
C GLU A 218 15.58 14.07 -22.18
N ASN A 219 14.58 13.98 -23.05
CA ASN A 219 13.53 14.99 -23.23
C ASN A 219 12.10 14.46 -23.00
N SER A 220 11.96 13.17 -22.67
CA SER A 220 10.67 12.54 -22.44
C SER A 220 10.78 11.31 -21.53
N ILE A 221 9.69 11.01 -20.84
CA ILE A 221 9.49 9.77 -20.08
C ILE A 221 8.78 8.79 -21.02
N VAL A 222 9.29 7.56 -21.12
CA VAL A 222 8.73 6.52 -22.01
C VAL A 222 8.21 5.36 -21.18
N LEU A 223 6.89 5.19 -21.12
CA LEU A 223 6.19 4.15 -20.35
C LEU A 223 5.12 3.51 -21.24
N PRO A 224 5.50 2.66 -22.20
CA PRO A 224 4.56 2.15 -23.18
C PRO A 224 3.59 1.17 -22.53
N SER A 225 2.35 1.20 -22.99
CA SER A 225 1.32 0.22 -22.67
C SER A 225 0.54 -0.13 -23.92
N PHE A 226 0.13 -1.40 -24.02
CA PHE A 226 -0.71 -1.89 -25.09
C PHE A 226 -1.90 -2.67 -24.51
N GLU A 227 -3.04 -2.62 -25.18
CA GLU A 227 -4.27 -3.30 -24.76
C GLU A 227 -4.90 -4.01 -25.96
N TRP A 228 -5.16 -5.31 -25.79
CA TRP A 228 -5.92 -6.13 -26.71
C TRP A 228 -7.36 -6.29 -26.21
N HIS A 229 -8.30 -6.31 -27.15
CA HIS A 229 -9.73 -6.52 -26.91
C HIS A 229 -10.15 -7.83 -27.57
N ASP A 230 -10.91 -8.66 -26.85
CA ASP A 230 -11.45 -9.96 -27.31
C ASP A 230 -10.38 -10.99 -27.75
N SER A 231 -10.84 -12.08 -28.37
CA SER A 231 -10.09 -13.27 -28.83
C SER A 231 -9.20 -12.99 -30.04
N VAL A 232 -8.29 -12.03 -29.90
CA VAL A 232 -7.20 -11.80 -30.85
C VAL A 232 -6.10 -12.82 -30.60
N ASP A 233 -5.40 -13.21 -31.66
CA ASP A 233 -4.19 -14.02 -31.56
C ASP A 233 -3.07 -13.18 -30.91
N ILE A 234 -3.00 -13.24 -29.57
CA ILE A 234 -2.07 -12.44 -28.77
C ILE A 234 -0.60 -12.75 -29.15
N PRO A 235 -0.17 -14.01 -29.33
CA PRO A 235 1.18 -14.31 -29.84
C PRO A 235 1.53 -13.57 -31.14
N ASP A 236 0.65 -13.61 -32.14
CA ASP A 236 0.89 -12.96 -33.43
C ASP A 236 0.94 -11.43 -33.31
N GLU A 237 -0.01 -10.84 -32.57
CA GLU A 237 -0.02 -9.39 -32.37
C GLU A 237 1.15 -8.91 -31.49
N LEU A 238 1.56 -9.67 -30.49
CA LEU A 238 2.75 -9.37 -29.70
C LEU A 238 4.01 -9.44 -30.57
N THR A 239 4.11 -10.45 -31.44
CA THR A 239 5.21 -10.57 -32.41
C THR A 239 5.26 -9.36 -33.34
N LYS A 240 4.12 -8.97 -33.91
CA LYS A 240 4.02 -7.79 -34.78
C LYS A 240 4.36 -6.50 -34.02
N LEU A 241 3.89 -6.36 -32.78
CA LEU A 241 4.18 -5.21 -31.94
C LEU A 241 5.70 -5.05 -31.71
N CYS A 242 6.39 -6.16 -31.46
CA CYS A 242 7.80 -6.18 -31.09
C CYS A 242 8.76 -6.16 -32.29
N THR A 243 8.34 -6.66 -33.46
CA THR A 243 9.22 -6.77 -34.65
C THR A 243 8.90 -5.76 -35.74
N VAL A 244 7.65 -5.31 -35.84
CA VAL A 244 7.18 -4.44 -36.94
C VAL A 244 6.76 -3.08 -36.43
N THR A 245 5.83 -3.02 -35.48
CA THR A 245 5.20 -1.75 -35.08
C THR A 245 6.13 -0.89 -34.24
N HIS A 246 6.78 -1.48 -33.23
CA HIS A 246 7.58 -0.74 -32.24
C HIS A 246 8.85 -1.49 -31.81
N PRO A 247 9.77 -1.81 -32.74
CA PRO A 247 10.96 -2.61 -32.42
C PRO A 247 11.90 -1.96 -31.41
N HIS A 248 12.01 -0.63 -31.40
CA HIS A 248 12.95 0.08 -30.51
C HIS A 248 12.43 0.30 -29.09
N THR A 249 11.15 0.05 -28.84
CA THR A 249 10.56 0.16 -27.49
C THR A 249 10.14 -1.20 -26.98
N TRP A 250 9.17 -1.84 -27.63
CA TRP A 250 8.67 -3.17 -27.26
C TRP A 250 9.69 -4.26 -27.55
N GLY A 251 10.27 -4.27 -28.76
CA GLY A 251 11.27 -5.28 -29.14
C GLY A 251 12.48 -5.26 -28.22
N LYS A 252 13.07 -4.09 -28.00
CA LYS A 252 14.20 -3.90 -27.06
C LYS A 252 13.87 -4.37 -25.64
N ALA A 253 12.66 -4.08 -25.13
CA ALA A 253 12.29 -4.46 -23.77
C ALA A 253 12.11 -5.97 -23.62
N LEU A 254 11.49 -6.64 -24.61
CA LEU A 254 11.33 -8.09 -24.56
C LEU A 254 12.63 -8.85 -24.87
N GLU A 255 13.48 -8.34 -25.75
CA GLU A 255 14.84 -8.84 -25.93
C GLU A 255 15.62 -8.80 -24.60
N ALA A 256 15.54 -7.68 -23.86
CA ALA A 256 16.16 -7.60 -22.54
C ALA A 256 15.52 -8.53 -21.51
N TYR A 257 14.21 -8.80 -21.62
CA TYR A 257 13.52 -9.74 -20.73
C TYR A 257 13.97 -11.20 -20.99
N GLY A 258 14.11 -11.59 -22.26
CA GLY A 258 14.62 -12.89 -22.68
C GLY A 258 16.14 -12.98 -22.75
N GLU A 259 16.87 -12.20 -21.93
CA GLU A 259 18.34 -12.26 -21.81
C GLU A 259 19.12 -12.08 -23.13
N GLY A 260 18.57 -11.29 -24.06
CA GLY A 260 19.12 -11.06 -25.39
C GLY A 260 18.40 -11.80 -26.51
N ASP A 261 17.41 -12.65 -26.18
CA ASP A 261 16.52 -13.28 -27.15
C ASP A 261 15.09 -12.74 -27.04
N ILE A 262 14.64 -12.06 -28.10
CA ILE A 262 13.30 -11.47 -28.18
C ILE A 262 12.20 -12.54 -28.19
N GLU A 263 12.44 -13.72 -28.78
CA GLU A 263 11.45 -14.80 -28.85
C GLU A 263 11.19 -15.38 -27.46
N ASP A 264 12.26 -15.61 -26.69
CA ASP A 264 12.15 -16.03 -25.30
C ASP A 264 11.42 -14.99 -24.46
N GLY A 265 11.74 -13.70 -24.62
CA GLY A 265 11.03 -12.61 -23.94
C GLY A 265 9.53 -12.55 -24.25
N MET A 266 9.16 -12.76 -25.53
CA MET A 266 7.76 -12.86 -25.96
C MET A 266 7.06 -14.09 -25.36
N ASN A 267 7.72 -15.25 -25.38
CA ASN A 267 7.20 -16.48 -24.80
C ASN A 267 6.96 -16.36 -23.28
N GLN A 268 7.90 -15.76 -22.56
CA GLN A 268 7.76 -15.49 -21.13
C GLN A 268 6.59 -14.53 -20.85
N CYS A 269 6.49 -13.43 -21.61
CA CYS A 269 5.39 -12.48 -21.56
C CYS A 269 4.03 -13.16 -21.75
N PHE A 270 3.90 -13.98 -22.79
CA PHE A 270 2.68 -14.74 -23.09
C PHE A 270 2.33 -15.73 -21.97
N ARG A 271 3.31 -16.43 -21.40
CA ARG A 271 3.06 -17.35 -20.26
C ARG A 271 2.46 -16.63 -19.05
N HIS A 272 2.91 -15.42 -18.71
CA HIS A 272 2.30 -14.65 -17.63
C HIS A 272 0.85 -14.26 -17.94
N MET A 273 0.56 -13.87 -19.18
CA MET A 273 -0.78 -13.55 -19.64
C MET A 273 -1.72 -14.76 -19.56
N MET A 274 -1.26 -15.93 -19.98
CA MET A 274 -2.03 -17.17 -19.90
C MET A 274 -2.38 -17.56 -18.46
N ILE A 275 -1.46 -17.35 -17.51
CA ILE A 275 -1.74 -17.60 -16.08
C ILE A 275 -2.89 -16.73 -15.56
N ILE A 276 -2.98 -15.46 -15.98
CA ILE A 276 -4.05 -14.57 -15.53
C ILE A 276 -5.38 -14.82 -16.25
N GLN A 277 -5.35 -15.34 -17.48
CA GLN A 277 -6.55 -15.68 -18.25
C GLN A 277 -7.13 -17.05 -17.88
N GLU A 278 -6.29 -18.08 -17.78
CA GLU A 278 -6.73 -19.49 -17.70
C GLU A 278 -6.35 -20.19 -16.39
N GLY A 279 -5.40 -19.65 -15.63
CA GLY A 279 -4.92 -20.25 -14.39
C GLY A 279 -5.84 -20.02 -13.19
N GLN A 280 -5.25 -20.01 -11.99
CA GLN A 280 -5.97 -19.76 -10.73
C GLN A 280 -6.69 -18.41 -10.68
N TRP A 281 -6.35 -17.48 -11.57
CA TRP A 281 -6.95 -16.16 -11.66
C TRP A 281 -8.10 -16.08 -12.69
N ARG A 282 -8.44 -17.19 -13.35
CA ARG A 282 -9.44 -17.26 -14.43
C ARG A 282 -10.75 -16.57 -14.06
N ASP A 283 -11.29 -16.89 -12.90
CA ASP A 283 -12.62 -16.44 -12.46
C ASP A 283 -12.64 -15.02 -11.90
N HIS A 284 -11.47 -14.39 -11.75
CA HIS A 284 -11.38 -12.99 -11.32
C HIS A 284 -11.49 -12.07 -12.54
N PRO A 285 -12.49 -11.18 -12.61
CA PRO A 285 -12.70 -10.35 -13.81
C PRO A 285 -11.58 -9.34 -14.06
N ASN A 286 -10.98 -8.86 -12.97
CA ASN A 286 -9.91 -7.88 -12.99
C ASN A 286 -8.72 -8.38 -12.18
N VAL A 287 -7.58 -8.55 -12.85
CA VAL A 287 -6.34 -9.08 -12.26
C VAL A 287 -5.19 -8.17 -12.68
N PHE A 288 -4.40 -7.73 -11.71
CA PHE A 288 -3.20 -6.93 -11.93
C PHE A 288 -1.97 -7.74 -11.55
N THR A 289 -0.95 -7.74 -12.41
CA THR A 289 0.31 -8.44 -12.21
C THR A 289 1.48 -7.50 -12.47
N ILE A 290 2.47 -7.51 -11.59
CA ILE A 290 3.75 -6.85 -11.77
C ILE A 290 4.83 -7.93 -11.78
N VAL A 291 5.71 -7.87 -12.77
CA VAL A 291 6.92 -8.67 -12.86
C VAL A 291 8.11 -7.75 -12.79
N LEU A 292 8.93 -7.90 -11.76
CA LEU A 292 10.18 -7.17 -11.57
C LEU A 292 11.31 -8.04 -12.10
N ASN A 293 11.80 -7.77 -13.30
CA ASN A 293 12.89 -8.54 -13.90
C ASN A 293 14.21 -8.18 -13.23
N GLU A 294 14.92 -9.16 -12.68
CA GLU A 294 16.19 -8.99 -11.98
C GLU A 294 16.23 -7.88 -10.90
N LEU A 295 16.29 -8.30 -9.62
CA LEU A 295 16.40 -7.31 -8.55
C LEU A 295 17.78 -6.63 -8.54
N LYS A 296 17.76 -5.30 -8.47
CA LYS A 296 18.97 -4.49 -8.32
C LYS A 296 19.72 -4.86 -7.05
N HIS A 297 21.06 -4.84 -7.15
CA HIS A 297 21.96 -4.89 -6.00
C HIS A 297 21.91 -3.56 -5.23
N VAL A 298 20.83 -3.28 -4.50
CA VAL A 298 20.79 -2.09 -3.62
C VAL A 298 20.62 -2.54 -2.18
N GLY A 299 21.74 -2.59 -1.45
CA GLY A 299 21.75 -2.48 0.01
C GLY A 299 21.63 -3.75 0.83
N LEU A 300 21.28 -4.92 0.26
CA LEU A 300 21.20 -6.17 1.04
C LEU A 300 22.55 -6.58 1.67
N ASP A 301 23.67 -6.27 1.02
CA ASP A 301 24.99 -6.64 1.52
C ASP A 301 25.53 -5.68 2.61
N SER A 302 24.92 -4.50 2.78
CA SER A 302 25.47 -3.43 3.64
C SER A 302 25.23 -3.63 5.14
N THR A 303 24.38 -4.57 5.54
CA THR A 303 24.16 -4.92 6.95
C THR A 303 25.14 -5.97 7.48
N THR A 304 25.97 -6.57 6.63
CA THR A 304 26.90 -7.66 7.02
C THR A 304 28.38 -7.26 7.11
N GLU A 305 28.75 -6.01 6.83
CA GLU A 305 30.16 -5.59 6.82
C GLU A 305 30.50 -4.53 7.86
N ALA A 306 30.90 -4.97 9.06
CA ALA A 306 31.90 -4.29 9.91
C ALA A 306 32.40 -5.20 11.06
N HIS A 307 32.81 -6.43 10.75
CA HIS A 307 33.88 -7.09 11.53
C HIS A 307 35.09 -7.23 10.61
N ILE A 308 35.76 -6.08 10.44
CA ILE A 308 37.10 -6.01 9.87
C ILE A 308 38.03 -6.52 10.95
N ASP A 309 38.22 -7.83 11.01
CA ASP A 309 39.43 -8.38 11.61
C ASP A 309 40.47 -8.49 10.50
N GLY A 310 41.58 -7.78 10.68
CA GLY A 310 42.61 -7.58 9.67
C GLY A 310 43.27 -8.88 9.25
N GLY A 311 42.82 -9.45 8.13
CA GLY A 311 43.46 -10.58 7.47
C GLY A 311 43.14 -10.55 5.99
N GLY A 312 44.09 -10.06 5.18
CA GLY A 312 43.94 -9.95 3.73
C GLY A 312 43.69 -11.30 3.08
N VAL A 313 42.43 -11.58 2.76
CA VAL A 313 42.02 -12.65 1.86
C VAL A 313 41.13 -12.02 0.79
N GLN A 314 41.64 -11.94 -0.43
CA GLN A 314 40.87 -11.63 -1.63
C GLN A 314 39.87 -12.77 -1.86
N SER A 315 38.71 -12.74 -1.21
CA SER A 315 37.63 -13.66 -1.53
C SER A 315 36.97 -13.21 -2.83
N HIS A 316 37.00 -14.09 -3.84
CA HIS A 316 36.11 -14.04 -4.99
C HIS A 316 34.65 -13.94 -4.48
N ARG A 317 34.09 -12.73 -4.49
CA ARG A 317 32.65 -12.52 -4.27
C ARG A 317 31.93 -12.96 -5.54
N GLU A 318 31.57 -14.23 -5.60
CA GLU A 318 30.48 -14.67 -6.48
C GLU A 318 29.23 -13.89 -6.07
N GLY A 319 28.76 -12.99 -6.94
CA GLY A 319 27.55 -12.22 -6.68
C GLY A 319 26.37 -13.15 -6.51
N LYS A 320 25.58 -12.97 -5.43
CA LYS A 320 24.33 -13.71 -5.23
C LYS A 320 23.47 -13.62 -6.49
N SER A 321 22.90 -14.75 -6.94
CA SER A 321 21.95 -14.77 -8.05
C SER A 321 20.75 -13.85 -7.77
N SER A 322 20.12 -13.32 -8.82
CA SER A 322 18.89 -12.53 -8.73
C SER A 322 17.82 -13.25 -7.91
N GLU A 323 17.61 -14.55 -8.20
CA GLU A 323 16.67 -15.42 -7.50
C GLU A 323 16.91 -15.47 -5.98
N GLN A 324 18.17 -15.59 -5.56
CA GLN A 324 18.51 -15.64 -4.14
C GLN A 324 18.18 -14.32 -3.43
N LYS A 325 18.42 -13.17 -4.07
CA LYS A 325 18.05 -11.86 -3.52
C LYS A 325 16.53 -11.71 -3.40
N SER A 326 15.79 -12.15 -4.42
CA SER A 326 14.33 -12.17 -4.41
C SER A 326 13.80 -13.03 -3.28
N LYS A 327 14.39 -14.23 -3.07
CA LYS A 327 14.04 -15.11 -1.94
C LYS A 327 14.30 -14.44 -0.59
N GLU A 328 15.47 -13.83 -0.41
CA GLU A 328 15.84 -13.13 0.83
C GLU A 328 14.88 -11.98 1.13
N LEU A 329 14.57 -11.14 0.14
CA LEU A 329 13.65 -10.02 0.28
C LEU A 329 12.21 -10.47 0.59
N LEU A 330 11.73 -11.52 -0.07
CA LEU A 330 10.40 -12.07 0.19
C LEU A 330 10.31 -12.79 1.54
N ASN A 331 11.38 -13.44 2.00
CA ASN A 331 11.45 -13.98 3.36
C ASN A 331 11.40 -12.88 4.41
N GLU A 332 12.12 -11.77 4.17
CA GLU A 332 12.05 -10.59 5.02
C GLU A 332 10.64 -10.00 5.05
N LEU A 333 10.01 -9.83 3.88
CA LEU A 333 8.63 -9.37 3.77
C LEU A 333 7.68 -10.30 4.54
N GLN A 334 7.76 -11.61 4.32
CA GLN A 334 6.89 -12.60 4.96
C GLN A 334 6.94 -12.51 6.48
N ARG A 335 8.14 -12.39 7.04
CA ARG A 335 8.35 -12.33 8.50
C ARG A 335 7.81 -11.03 9.09
N LYS A 336 7.94 -9.90 8.37
CA LYS A 336 7.54 -8.58 8.87
C LYS A 336 6.09 -8.23 8.57
N MET A 337 5.49 -8.80 7.53
CA MET A 337 4.15 -8.45 7.09
C MET A 337 3.07 -8.54 8.19
N PRO A 338 3.04 -9.57 9.07
CA PRO A 338 2.04 -9.67 10.13
C PRO A 338 1.98 -8.48 11.10
N CYS A 339 3.11 -7.79 11.32
CA CYS A 339 3.14 -6.60 12.18
C CYS A 339 2.99 -5.30 11.38
N LEU A 340 3.10 -5.34 10.05
CA LEU A 340 3.00 -4.15 9.19
C LEU A 340 1.55 -3.79 8.84
N TYR A 341 0.59 -4.69 9.04
CA TYR A 341 -0.83 -4.46 8.84
C TYR A 341 -1.67 -5.07 9.97
N LEU A 342 -2.72 -4.38 10.40
CA LEU A 342 -3.67 -4.90 11.40
C LEU A 342 -4.84 -5.66 10.76
N HIS A 343 -5.41 -5.14 9.67
CA HIS A 343 -6.75 -5.53 9.21
C HIS A 343 -6.72 -6.34 7.91
N LEU A 344 -5.78 -7.28 7.76
CA LEU A 344 -5.69 -8.15 6.57
C LEU A 344 -6.49 -9.45 6.69
N ASN A 345 -7.23 -9.67 7.78
CA ASN A 345 -7.95 -10.92 8.05
C ASN A 345 -8.97 -11.32 6.97
N ASN A 346 -9.47 -10.35 6.21
CA ASN A 346 -10.43 -10.57 5.14
C ASN A 346 -9.79 -10.68 3.75
N ILE A 347 -8.47 -10.53 3.63
CA ILE A 347 -7.72 -10.66 2.38
C ILE A 347 -6.73 -11.81 2.52
N GLU A 348 -6.77 -12.76 1.60
CA GLU A 348 -5.80 -13.84 1.55
C GLU A 348 -4.48 -13.34 0.97
N VAL A 349 -3.45 -13.18 1.80
CA VAL A 349 -2.12 -12.81 1.32
C VAL A 349 -1.15 -13.98 1.40
N LYS A 350 -0.64 -14.39 0.24
CA LYS A 350 0.34 -15.47 0.09
C LYS A 350 1.69 -14.90 -0.32
N ILE A 351 2.73 -15.21 0.43
CA ILE A 351 4.13 -14.92 0.06
C ILE A 351 4.85 -16.26 -0.11
N GLN A 352 5.44 -16.49 -1.28
CA GLN A 352 6.05 -17.78 -1.66
C GLN A 352 5.12 -18.96 -1.37
N LYS A 353 3.84 -18.85 -1.81
CA LYS A 353 2.78 -19.86 -1.61
C LYS A 353 2.37 -20.11 -0.15
N LYS A 354 2.98 -19.44 0.82
CA LYS A 354 2.64 -19.55 2.25
C LYS A 354 1.68 -18.42 2.63
N LEU A 355 0.58 -18.79 3.28
CA LEU A 355 -0.38 -17.84 3.82
C LEU A 355 0.25 -17.03 4.96
N VAL A 356 0.10 -15.71 4.91
CA VAL A 356 0.53 -14.80 5.98
C VAL A 356 -0.57 -14.73 7.04
N ALA A 357 -0.22 -15.02 8.28
CA ALA A 357 -1.17 -14.93 9.39
C ALA A 357 -1.41 -13.45 9.79
N SER A 358 -2.67 -13.04 9.87
CA SER A 358 -3.08 -11.69 10.26
C SER A 358 -3.37 -11.52 11.75
N THR A 359 -2.89 -12.45 12.61
CA THR A 359 -3.21 -12.49 14.05
C THR A 359 -1.99 -12.19 14.93
N TYR A 360 -1.13 -11.28 14.46
CA TYR A 360 0.17 -11.03 15.10
C TYR A 360 0.02 -10.50 16.52
N TRP A 361 -0.78 -9.45 16.71
CA TRP A 361 -0.90 -8.77 18.01
C TRP A 361 -1.77 -9.54 18.98
N GLU A 362 -2.81 -10.22 18.50
CA GLU A 362 -3.71 -11.07 19.29
C GLU A 362 -2.97 -12.23 19.95
N ARG A 363 -1.87 -12.69 19.33
CA ARG A 363 -1.03 -13.77 19.87
C ARG A 363 0.08 -13.26 20.79
N ARG A 364 0.45 -11.98 20.70
CA ARG A 364 1.60 -11.41 21.43
C ARG A 364 1.20 -10.58 22.64
N LEU A 365 0.06 -9.90 22.60
CA LEU A 365 -0.34 -9.03 23.70
C LEU A 365 -1.18 -9.79 24.73
N VAL A 366 -0.78 -9.68 25.99
CA VAL A 366 -1.57 -10.11 27.14
C VAL A 366 -2.18 -8.90 27.85
N GLU A 367 -3.24 -9.14 28.63
CA GLU A 367 -3.97 -8.09 29.36
C GLU A 367 -4.47 -6.95 28.46
N LEU A 368 -4.90 -7.32 27.26
CA LEU A 368 -5.31 -6.37 26.22
C LEU A 368 -6.52 -5.55 26.66
N THR A 369 -6.34 -4.25 26.76
CA THR A 369 -7.39 -3.27 27.01
C THR A 369 -7.62 -2.45 25.75
N LYS A 370 -8.89 -2.29 25.35
CA LYS A 370 -9.31 -1.44 24.24
C LYS A 370 -10.08 -0.23 24.75
N PHE A 371 -9.78 0.95 24.22
CA PHE A 371 -10.65 2.13 24.35
C PHE A 371 -10.63 2.96 23.06
N GLU A 372 -11.60 3.85 22.91
CA GLU A 372 -11.73 4.70 21.73
C GLU A 372 -11.77 6.16 22.13
N LEU A 373 -11.14 7.01 21.32
CA LEU A 373 -11.15 8.45 21.49
C LEU A 373 -11.79 9.10 20.26
N GLU A 374 -12.85 9.85 20.47
CA GLU A 374 -13.45 10.68 19.43
C GLU A 374 -12.59 11.93 19.19
N ILE A 375 -12.33 12.24 17.92
CA ILE A 375 -11.48 13.37 17.54
C ILE A 375 -12.28 14.35 16.66
N PRO A 376 -12.19 15.67 16.92
CA PRO A 376 -12.79 16.67 16.06
C PRO A 376 -12.16 16.61 14.66
N THR A 377 -12.98 16.57 13.61
CA THR A 377 -12.49 16.54 12.22
C THR A 377 -12.26 17.92 11.63
N GLU A 378 -12.88 18.97 12.19
CA GLU A 378 -12.85 20.33 11.65
C GLU A 378 -11.87 21.24 12.40
N GLU A 379 -11.56 20.93 13.66
CA GLU A 379 -10.62 21.70 14.44
C GLU A 379 -9.18 21.22 14.22
N HIS A 380 -8.29 22.19 13.99
CA HIS A 380 -6.87 21.90 13.86
C HIS A 380 -6.34 21.34 15.19
N TRP A 381 -5.60 20.24 15.15
CA TRP A 381 -5.14 19.52 16.35
C TRP A 381 -4.36 20.40 17.34
N THR A 382 -3.70 21.45 16.85
CA THR A 382 -2.99 22.45 17.67
C THR A 382 -3.90 23.28 18.57
N LYS A 383 -5.20 23.34 18.29
CA LYS A 383 -6.20 24.10 19.06
C LYS A 383 -6.86 23.25 20.14
N ILE A 384 -6.69 21.93 20.07
CA ILE A 384 -7.24 21.02 21.08
C ILE A 384 -6.33 21.09 22.32
N HIS A 385 -6.67 22.01 23.23
CA HIS A 385 -5.94 22.18 24.47
C HIS A 385 -6.11 20.94 25.38
N ARG A 386 -5.04 20.56 26.08
CA ARG A 386 -5.04 19.47 27.07
C ARG A 386 -6.20 19.57 28.08
N GLU A 387 -6.53 20.81 28.47
CA GLU A 387 -7.65 21.10 29.38
C GLU A 387 -9.01 20.60 28.89
N PHE A 388 -9.19 20.44 27.57
CA PHE A 388 -10.41 19.93 26.97
C PHE A 388 -10.67 18.47 27.38
N TYR A 389 -9.60 17.66 27.43
CA TYR A 389 -9.66 16.26 27.84
C TYR A 389 -9.61 16.09 29.36
N ASP A 390 -8.81 16.91 30.06
CA ASP A 390 -8.68 16.82 31.52
C ASP A 390 -9.99 17.16 32.27
N LYS A 391 -10.91 17.91 31.65
CA LYS A 391 -12.21 18.30 32.24
C LYS A 391 -13.36 17.36 31.89
N GLY A 392 -13.12 16.26 31.18
CA GLY A 392 -14.18 15.31 30.79
C GLY A 392 -15.22 15.89 29.82
N LYS A 393 -14.92 17.02 29.16
CA LYS A 393 -15.81 17.73 28.22
C LYS A 393 -15.86 17.13 26.82
N VAL A 394 -15.38 15.89 26.65
CA VAL A 394 -15.40 15.16 25.37
C VAL A 394 -16.82 15.09 24.80
N SER A 395 -17.84 15.05 25.67
CA SER A 395 -19.26 15.08 25.31
C SER A 395 -19.76 16.39 24.67
N GLU A 396 -18.96 17.47 24.67
CA GLU A 396 -19.32 18.77 24.10
C GLU A 396 -18.84 18.94 22.64
N LEU A 397 -18.18 17.93 22.05
CA LEU A 397 -17.78 17.96 20.64
C LEU A 397 -19.02 17.94 19.74
N THR A 398 -19.18 18.98 18.92
CA THR A 398 -20.40 19.20 18.12
C THR A 398 -20.52 18.35 16.86
N ASN A 399 -19.56 17.45 16.56
CA ASN A 399 -19.62 16.57 15.39
C ASN A 399 -18.56 15.42 15.41
N PRO A 400 -18.51 14.53 16.43
CA PRO A 400 -17.53 13.46 16.46
C PRO A 400 -17.87 12.40 15.40
N LYS A 401 -17.37 12.55 14.18
CA LYS A 401 -17.60 11.58 13.09
C LYS A 401 -16.51 10.52 12.97
N LYS A 402 -15.41 10.65 13.72
CA LYS A 402 -14.27 9.73 13.62
C LYS A 402 -13.68 9.43 15.00
N SER A 403 -13.55 8.13 15.29
CA SER A 403 -12.84 7.62 16.48
C SER A 403 -11.48 7.06 16.10
N ILE A 404 -10.52 7.19 17.02
CA ILE A 404 -9.25 6.46 17.01
C ILE A 404 -9.33 5.37 18.07
N ARG A 405 -8.94 4.16 17.71
CA ARG A 405 -8.92 3.01 18.62
C ARG A 405 -7.54 2.89 19.26
N PHE A 406 -7.51 2.65 20.56
CA PHE A 406 -6.30 2.38 21.31
C PHE A 406 -6.37 0.97 21.87
N PHE A 407 -5.30 0.21 21.68
CA PHE A 407 -5.12 -1.08 22.32
C PHE A 407 -3.86 -1.04 23.16
N CYS A 408 -3.99 -1.35 24.44
CA CYS A 408 -2.88 -1.39 25.39
C CYS A 408 -2.74 -2.82 25.91
N GLY A 409 -1.53 -3.36 25.88
CA GLY A 409 -1.27 -4.68 26.45
C GLY A 409 0.22 -4.89 26.65
N PHE A 410 0.59 -5.96 27.33
CA PHE A 410 1.99 -6.31 27.56
C PHE A 410 2.44 -7.34 26.54
N ASN A 411 3.61 -7.14 25.94
CA ASN A 411 4.27 -8.12 25.09
C ASN A 411 5.32 -8.87 25.94
N PRO A 412 5.01 -10.06 26.48
CA PRO A 412 5.90 -10.79 27.37
C PRO A 412 7.20 -11.24 26.68
N LEU A 413 7.19 -11.34 25.34
CA LEU A 413 8.37 -11.73 24.56
C LEU A 413 9.47 -10.66 24.58
N ARG A 414 9.18 -9.44 25.07
CA ARG A 414 10.19 -8.39 25.25
C ARG A 414 10.85 -8.38 26.62
N HIS A 415 10.41 -9.25 27.54
CA HIS A 415 10.89 -9.33 28.92
C HIS A 415 11.92 -10.45 29.14
N SER A 416 12.44 -11.08 28.08
CA SER A 416 13.47 -12.12 28.24
C SER A 416 14.78 -11.50 28.74
N ASP A 417 15.03 -11.66 30.05
CA ASP A 417 16.08 -11.00 30.84
C ASP A 417 17.51 -11.54 30.64
N GLU A 418 17.76 -12.48 29.75
CA GLU A 418 19.08 -13.09 29.62
C GLU A 418 19.49 -13.18 28.15
N GLY A 419 20.80 -13.16 27.88
CA GLY A 419 21.46 -13.08 26.57
C GLY A 419 21.08 -14.09 25.48
N GLU A 420 19.95 -14.79 25.59
CA GLU A 420 19.27 -15.45 24.49
C GLU A 420 18.56 -14.39 23.63
N GLN A 421 19.01 -14.26 22.37
CA GLN A 421 18.47 -13.39 21.33
C GLN A 421 16.98 -13.08 21.54
N ALA A 422 16.67 -11.84 21.97
CA ALA A 422 15.33 -11.29 21.86
C ALA A 422 14.80 -11.69 20.48
N SER A 423 13.61 -12.33 20.44
CA SER A 423 13.12 -13.00 19.23
C SER A 423 13.40 -12.13 18.01
N HIS A 424 14.20 -12.65 17.07
CA HIS A 424 14.73 -11.94 15.89
C HIS A 424 13.65 -11.06 15.21
N ASP A 425 12.40 -11.52 15.25
CA ASP A 425 11.21 -10.84 14.74
C ASP A 425 10.96 -9.42 15.29
N ASP A 426 11.19 -9.15 16.59
CA ASP A 426 10.83 -7.87 17.22
C ASP A 426 11.82 -6.74 16.88
N VAL A 427 13.12 -7.05 16.75
CA VAL A 427 14.15 -6.07 16.34
C VAL A 427 13.99 -5.70 14.87
N GLU A 428 13.49 -6.64 14.07
CA GLU A 428 13.51 -6.48 12.64
C GLU A 428 12.30 -5.71 12.09
N ALA A 429 11.12 -5.76 12.72
CA ALA A 429 10.03 -4.85 12.39
C ALA A 429 10.47 -3.36 12.48
N GLU A 430 11.40 -3.05 13.38
CA GLU A 430 11.93 -1.71 13.64
C GLU A 430 12.88 -1.23 12.53
N THR A 431 13.68 -2.15 11.96
CA THR A 431 14.60 -1.84 10.86
C THR A 431 13.92 -1.39 9.57
N VAL A 432 12.63 -1.73 9.38
CA VAL A 432 11.87 -1.41 8.16
C VAL A 432 11.73 0.09 7.93
N PHE A 433 11.49 0.85 9.00
CA PHE A 433 11.18 2.29 8.92
C PHE A 433 12.43 3.16 8.98
N GLY A 434 13.60 2.60 8.64
CA GLY A 434 14.86 3.36 8.63
C GLY A 434 15.25 3.93 9.99
N LEU A 435 14.59 3.50 11.07
CA LEU A 435 15.05 3.73 12.43
C LEU A 435 16.25 2.81 12.62
N LYS A 436 17.41 3.24 12.11
CA LYS A 436 18.71 2.78 12.59
C LYS A 436 18.80 3.18 14.06
N GLY A 437 18.09 2.43 14.91
CA GLY A 437 18.11 2.62 16.34
C GLY A 437 19.52 2.34 16.81
N ASP A 438 20.07 3.28 17.58
CA ASP A 438 21.19 3.03 18.46
C ASP A 438 21.05 1.62 19.06
N ARG A 439 22.10 0.79 19.02
CA ARG A 439 22.12 -0.57 19.59
C ARG A 439 21.81 -0.63 21.10
N ASN A 440 21.46 0.50 21.70
CA ASN A 440 21.10 0.68 23.10
C ASN A 440 19.59 0.90 23.34
N VAL A 441 18.72 0.74 22.34
CA VAL A 441 17.27 0.79 22.58
C VAL A 441 16.88 -0.41 23.43
N ASN A 442 16.58 -0.15 24.71
CA ASN A 442 16.12 -1.14 25.68
C ASN A 442 14.83 -1.78 25.15
N SER A 443 14.91 -3.05 24.71
CA SER A 443 13.82 -3.82 24.10
C SER A 443 12.59 -3.92 24.99
N ALA A 444 12.81 -3.89 26.31
CA ALA A 444 11.78 -3.93 27.32
C ALA A 444 11.01 -2.60 27.45
N SER A 445 11.48 -1.48 26.90
CA SER A 445 10.79 -0.19 27.03
C SER A 445 9.38 -0.17 26.42
N LEU A 446 8.58 0.82 26.86
CA LEU A 446 7.28 1.16 26.27
C LEU A 446 7.43 1.39 24.76
N LYS A 447 6.58 0.77 23.96
CA LYS A 447 6.49 1.04 22.52
C LYS A 447 5.09 1.50 22.13
N VAL A 448 5.01 2.50 21.25
CA VAL A 448 3.76 2.95 20.64
C VAL A 448 3.82 2.69 19.14
N TYR A 449 2.88 1.92 18.63
CA TYR A 449 2.73 1.64 17.21
C TYR A 449 1.56 2.44 16.67
N LEU A 450 1.77 3.21 15.61
CA LEU A 450 0.74 3.98 14.93
C LEU A 450 0.39 3.33 13.60
N TYR A 451 -0.83 2.83 13.50
CA TYR A 451 -1.43 2.30 12.29
C TYR A 451 -2.47 3.29 11.77
N SER A 452 -2.60 3.39 10.46
CA SER A 452 -3.63 4.22 9.80
C SER A 452 -4.17 3.53 8.56
N ARG A 453 -5.26 4.09 8.02
CA ARG A 453 -6.05 3.57 6.90
C ARG A 453 -6.81 2.31 7.26
N GLN A 454 -7.74 1.94 6.38
CA GLN A 454 -8.65 0.83 6.62
C GLN A 454 -7.93 -0.52 6.75
N SER A 455 -6.81 -0.68 6.05
CA SER A 455 -5.93 -1.86 6.17
C SER A 455 -5.17 -1.94 7.49
N GLY A 456 -5.16 -0.84 8.26
CA GLY A 456 -4.34 -0.69 9.44
C GLY A 456 -2.87 -0.83 9.07
N ARG A 457 -2.39 -0.04 8.11
CA ARG A 457 -0.99 -0.01 7.69
C ARG A 457 -0.14 0.65 8.76
N LEU A 458 0.95 -0.01 9.19
CA LEU A 458 1.91 0.56 10.15
C LEU A 458 2.59 1.78 9.54
N ILE A 459 2.47 2.91 10.22
CA ILE A 459 3.04 4.19 9.78
C ILE A 459 4.27 4.54 10.61
N LYS A 460 4.23 4.28 11.92
CA LYS A 460 5.29 4.69 12.83
C LYS A 460 5.39 3.77 14.03
N VAL A 461 6.62 3.60 14.51
CA VAL A 461 6.92 3.04 15.83
C VAL A 461 7.64 4.11 16.64
N GLU A 462 7.19 4.36 17.87
CA GLU A 462 7.91 5.18 18.85
C GLU A 462 8.49 4.30 19.94
N HIS A 463 9.81 4.44 20.14
CA HIS A 463 10.53 3.79 21.22
C HIS A 463 10.58 4.72 22.42
N ASP A 464 10.12 4.21 23.55
CA ASP A 464 10.12 4.89 24.83
C ASP A 464 9.55 6.33 24.79
N PRO A 465 8.29 6.52 24.36
CA PRO A 465 7.66 7.84 24.38
C PRO A 465 7.24 8.31 25.77
N ARG A 466 7.74 7.70 26.87
CA ARG A 466 7.31 7.99 28.25
C ARG A 466 7.39 9.47 28.59
N SER A 467 8.51 10.12 28.28
CA SER A 467 8.69 11.56 28.54
C SER A 467 7.68 12.43 27.78
N ARG A 468 7.33 12.03 26.55
CA ARG A 468 6.34 12.73 25.71
C ARG A 468 4.91 12.48 26.15
N MET A 469 4.63 11.29 26.66
CA MET A 469 3.33 10.93 27.23
C MET A 469 3.14 11.46 28.67
N GLY A 470 4.14 12.15 29.23
CA GLY A 470 4.09 12.62 30.62
C GLY A 470 4.18 11.51 31.66
N LEU A 471 4.62 10.31 31.25
CA LEU A 471 4.86 9.17 32.13
C LEU A 471 6.23 9.32 32.80
N ARG A 472 6.30 8.99 34.09
CA ARG A 472 7.57 9.05 34.85
C ARG A 472 8.48 7.92 34.39
N SER A 473 9.72 8.26 34.03
CA SER A 473 10.74 7.29 33.58
C SER A 473 11.27 6.36 34.69
N GLY A 474 10.92 6.60 35.96
CA GLY A 474 11.61 6.05 37.14
C GLY A 474 11.01 4.79 37.79
N SER A 475 10.07 4.08 37.17
CA SER A 475 9.54 2.81 37.70
C SER A 475 9.92 1.66 36.78
N THR A 476 10.75 0.74 37.31
CA THR A 476 11.25 -0.47 36.64
C THR A 476 10.19 -1.55 36.45
N ASP A 477 9.10 -1.51 37.21
CA ASP A 477 8.29 -2.72 37.43
C ASP A 477 7.01 -2.79 36.57
N PHE A 478 6.54 -1.66 36.00
CA PHE A 478 5.24 -1.59 35.32
C PHE A 478 5.26 -1.12 33.85
N HIS A 479 6.45 -0.84 33.30
CA HIS A 479 6.60 -0.33 31.92
C HIS A 479 7.37 -1.27 31.00
N GLN A 480 7.79 -2.42 31.52
CA GLN A 480 8.48 -3.43 30.72
C GLN A 480 7.47 -4.17 29.84
N GLY A 481 7.68 -4.18 28.54
CA GLY A 481 6.80 -4.87 27.60
C GLY A 481 5.48 -4.15 27.30
N LEU A 482 5.18 -3.00 27.90
CA LEU A 482 3.96 -2.25 27.60
C LEU A 482 3.96 -1.81 26.13
N THR A 483 2.91 -2.21 25.41
CA THR A 483 2.70 -1.91 24.00
C THR A 483 1.39 -1.18 23.84
N VAL A 484 1.44 -0.04 23.19
CA VAL A 484 0.26 0.72 22.80
C VAL A 484 0.15 0.68 21.28
N ILE A 485 -1.00 0.28 20.77
CA ILE A 485 -1.35 0.29 19.36
C ILE A 485 -2.40 1.39 19.18
N ILE A 486 -2.06 2.38 18.37
CA ILE A 486 -2.97 3.42 17.91
C ILE A 486 -3.44 3.00 16.52
N ASP A 487 -4.74 2.80 16.37
CA ASP A 487 -5.35 2.32 15.15
C ASP A 487 -6.32 3.37 14.61
N ASP A 488 -5.82 4.18 13.67
CA ASP A 488 -6.56 5.17 12.90
C ASP A 488 -7.19 4.52 11.65
N TYR A 489 -8.07 3.54 11.91
CA TYR A 489 -8.81 2.80 10.88
C TYR A 489 -9.58 3.72 9.91
N ASN A 490 -10.03 4.88 10.40
CA ASN A 490 -10.79 5.88 9.63
C ASN A 490 -9.92 6.83 8.79
N GLY A 491 -8.59 6.64 8.75
CA GLY A 491 -7.66 7.48 7.99
C GLY A 491 -7.75 8.97 8.35
N THR A 492 -7.97 9.28 9.63
CA THR A 492 -8.13 10.65 10.13
C THR A 492 -6.80 11.40 10.15
N ILE A 493 -5.70 10.67 10.28
CA ILE A 493 -4.36 11.22 10.35
C ILE A 493 -3.84 11.47 8.93
N PRO A 494 -3.36 12.69 8.62
CA PRO A 494 -2.76 12.99 7.32
C PRO A 494 -1.41 12.29 7.18
N LEU A 495 -1.25 11.51 6.11
CA LEU A 495 0.01 10.83 5.78
C LEU A 495 0.87 11.69 4.84
N ASN A 496 2.20 11.50 4.88
CA ASN A 496 3.08 12.02 3.83
C ASN A 496 3.15 11.04 2.64
N ALA A 497 3.64 11.52 1.49
CA ALA A 497 3.64 10.74 0.25
C ALA A 497 4.36 9.39 0.31
N THR A 498 5.46 9.30 1.07
CA THR A 498 6.23 8.06 1.23
C THR A 498 5.76 7.21 2.40
N LYS A 499 4.78 7.69 3.18
CA LYS A 499 4.25 7.04 4.40
C LYS A 499 5.31 6.77 5.48
N GLN A 500 6.51 7.37 5.34
CA GLN A 500 7.68 7.14 6.20
C GLN A 500 7.88 8.23 7.26
N ARG A 501 7.21 9.39 7.17
CA ARG A 501 7.37 10.51 8.13
C ARG A 501 6.04 11.22 8.35
N HIS A 502 5.78 11.69 9.57
CA HIS A 502 4.54 12.41 9.87
C HIS A 502 4.74 13.79 10.47
N LEU A 503 3.85 14.69 10.05
CA LEU A 503 3.62 16.05 10.55
C LEU A 503 2.94 16.11 11.92
N ILE A 504 2.43 14.99 12.48
CA ILE A 504 1.73 14.95 13.78
C ILE A 504 2.50 15.71 14.88
N TRP A 505 3.82 15.65 14.86
CA TRP A 505 4.67 16.19 15.93
C TRP A 505 5.07 17.66 15.72
N LEU A 506 4.69 18.28 14.61
CA LEU A 506 4.60 19.74 14.51
C LEU A 506 3.33 20.28 15.19
N LEU A 507 2.37 19.41 15.54
CA LEU A 507 1.08 19.79 16.08
C LEU A 507 0.93 19.56 17.60
N LEU A 508 1.78 18.71 18.19
CA LEU A 508 1.87 18.60 19.64
C LEU A 508 2.79 19.71 20.17
N PRO A 509 2.32 20.57 21.10
CA PRO A 509 3.16 21.62 21.64
C PRO A 509 4.42 20.99 22.22
N ARG A 510 5.59 21.43 21.74
CA ARG A 510 6.86 21.16 22.43
C ARG A 510 6.69 21.72 23.83
N THR A 511 6.41 20.87 24.81
CA THR A 511 6.59 21.25 26.20
C THR A 511 8.09 21.50 26.32
N ASN A 512 8.45 22.78 26.44
CA ASN A 512 9.76 23.15 26.90
C ASN A 512 9.68 23.04 28.43
N PRO A 513 10.23 21.99 29.07
CA PRO A 513 10.20 21.90 30.54
C PRO A 513 11.08 22.97 31.21
N PHE A 514 11.81 23.78 30.43
CA PHE A 514 12.59 24.92 30.90
C PHE A 514 12.15 26.22 30.21
N GLY A 515 10.94 26.66 30.55
CA GLY A 515 10.59 28.08 30.53
C GLY A 515 10.81 28.66 31.92
N GLN A 516 12.07 28.97 32.26
CA GLN A 516 12.36 29.93 33.32
C GLN A 516 12.41 31.32 32.70
N CYS A 517 11.39 32.12 33.00
CA CYS A 517 11.46 33.51 33.49
C CYS A 517 10.05 33.93 33.89
#